data_AF-J1RIC7-F1
#
_entry.id   AF-J1RIC7-F1
#
_cell.length_a   1.000
_cell.length_b   1.000
_cell.length_c   1.000
_cell.angle_alpha   90.00
_cell.angle_beta   90.00
_cell.angle_gamma   90.00
#
_symmetry.space_group_name_H-M   'P 1'
#
loop_
_entity.id
_entity.type
_entity.pdbx_description
1 polymer ?
#
loop_
_entity_poly.entity_id
_entity_poly.type
_entity_poly.pdbx_seq_one_letter_code
_entity_poly.pdbx_strand_id
1 'polypeptide(L)' 'MRDKAQELQAAAERAGDPEERKRLQEKARRLQSQSEQESGMASGDIYPSE' A
#
# COMPACT_ATOMS: atom_id res chain seq x y z
N MET A 1 -5.40 -1.30 5.80
CA MET A 1 -4.08 -1.34 5.12
C MET A 1 -3.77 -0.09 4.27
N ARG A 2 -4.75 0.70 3.82
CA ARG A 2 -4.49 1.94 3.04
C ARG A 2 -3.65 3.00 3.78
N ASP A 3 -3.83 3.16 5.09
CA ASP A 3 -3.06 4.11 5.91
C ASP A 3 -1.54 3.97 5.77
N LYS A 4 -1.04 2.73 5.71
CA LYS A 4 0.40 2.47 5.80
C LYS A 4 1.14 2.79 4.49
N ALA A 5 0.44 2.73 3.36
CA ALA A 5 0.98 3.19 2.07
C ALA A 5 1.03 4.72 2.01
N GLN A 6 -0.01 5.40 2.52
CA GLN A 6 -0.03 6.87 2.60
C GLN A 6 1.05 7.40 3.55
N GLU A 7 1.29 6.73 4.67
CA GLU A 7 2.33 7.11 5.63
C GLU A 7 3.73 7.01 5.02
N LEU A 8 4.00 5.95 4.24
CA LEU A 8 5.25 5.79 3.49
C LEU A 8 5.43 6.86 2.40
N GLN A 9 4.36 7.26 1.72
CA GLN A 9 4.39 8.37 0.77
C GLN A 9 4.71 9.70 1.46
N ALA A 10 4.03 10.00 2.57
CA ALA A 10 4.28 11.22 3.33
C ALA A 10 5.70 11.26 3.90
N ALA A 11 6.24 10.10 4.33
CA ALA A 11 7.63 9.98 4.73
C ALA A 11 8.58 10.22 3.55
N ALA A 12 8.26 9.72 2.35
CA ALA A 12 9.06 9.94 1.14
C ALA A 12 9.09 11.43 0.72
N GLU A 13 8.01 12.17 0.96
CA GLU A 13 7.94 13.61 0.69
C GLU A 13 8.74 14.44 1.69
N ARG A 14 8.86 13.96 2.93
CA ARG A 14 9.68 14.59 3.98
C ARG A 14 11.15 14.16 3.92
N ALA A 15 11.45 13.05 3.25
CA ALA A 15 12.80 12.57 3.05
C ALA A 15 13.55 13.51 2.10
N GLY A 16 14.59 14.17 2.61
CA GLY A 16 15.48 15.02 1.82
C GLY A 16 16.48 14.23 0.97
N ASP A 17 16.63 12.94 1.24
CA ASP A 17 17.52 12.06 0.49
C ASP A 17 16.78 11.41 -0.70
N PRO A 18 17.32 11.53 -1.92
CA PRO A 18 16.68 11.00 -3.12
C PRO A 18 16.64 9.47 -3.16
N GLU A 19 17.59 8.76 -2.55
CA GLU A 19 17.59 7.29 -2.46
C GLU A 19 16.54 6.81 -1.45
N GLU A 20 16.48 7.45 -0.28
CA GLU A 20 15.50 7.20 0.77
C GLU A 20 14.08 7.40 0.24
N ARG A 21 13.84 8.52 -0.46
CA ARG A 21 12.55 8.83 -1.10
C ARG A 21 12.14 7.74 -2.09
N LYS A 22 13.08 7.24 -2.89
CA LYS A 22 12.84 6.17 -3.87
C LYS A 22 12.43 4.87 -3.18
N ARG A 23 13.18 4.46 -2.15
CA ARG A 23 12.87 3.27 -1.34
C ARG A 23 11.48 3.37 -0.70
N LEU A 24 11.14 4.51 -0.11
CA LEU A 24 9.86 4.73 0.55
C LEU A 24 8.69 4.70 -0.44
N GLN A 25 8.84 5.31 -1.63
CA GLN A 25 7.84 5.23 -2.70
C GLN A 25 7.63 3.80 -3.22
N GLU A 26 8.71 3.05 -3.47
CA GLU A 26 8.60 1.65 -3.90
C GLU A 26 7.89 0.79 -2.85
N LYS A 27 8.21 1.02 -1.57
CA LYS A 27 7.59 0.31 -0.45
C LYS A 27 6.09 0.64 -0.37
N ALA A 28 5.71 1.91 -0.53
CA ALA A 28 4.31 2.34 -0.55
C ALA A 28 3.53 1.67 -1.69
N ARG A 29 4.09 1.67 -2.91
CA ARG A 29 3.49 1.02 -4.09
C ARG A 29 3.29 -0.48 -3.88
N ARG A 30 4.31 -1.17 -3.35
CA ARG A 30 4.24 -2.60 -3.08
C ARG A 30 3.19 -2.92 -2.03
N LEU A 31 3.08 -2.10 -1.00
CA LEU A 31 2.10 -2.28 0.07
C LEU A 31 0.66 -2.04 -0.43
N GLN A 32 0.47 -1.06 -1.32
CA GLN A 32 -0.81 -0.81 -1.95
C GLN A 32 -1.23 -1.98 -2.84
N SER A 33 -0.33 -2.49 -3.68
CA SER A 33 -0.60 -3.65 -4.53
C SER A 33 -0.86 -4.93 -3.73
N GLN A 34 -0.14 -5.15 -2.62
CA GLN A 34 -0.41 -6.27 -1.70
C GLN A 34 -1.77 -6.10 -1.01
N SER A 35 -2.10 -4.89 -0.56
CA SER A 35 -3.40 -4.61 0.04
C SER A 35 -4.55 -4.80 -0.94
N GLU A 36 -4.36 -4.49 -2.23
CA GLU A 36 -5.34 -4.72 -3.29
C GLU A 36 -5.50 -6.22 -3.59
N GLN A 37 -4.39 -6.98 -3.62
CA GLN A 37 -4.42 -8.43 -3.79
C GLN A 37 -5.05 -9.16 -2.59
N GLU A 38 -4.68 -8.81 -1.37
CA GLU A 38 -5.30 -9.35 -0.15
C GLU A 38 -6.78 -8.97 -0.06
N SER A 39 -7.15 -7.72 -0.42
CA SER A 39 -8.55 -7.32 -0.44
C SER A 39 -9.34 -8.02 -1.55
N GLY A 40 -8.73 -8.31 -2.70
CA GLY A 40 -9.34 -9.06 -3.80
C GLY A 40 -9.55 -10.53 -3.46
N MET A 41 -8.62 -11.15 -2.71
CA MET A 41 -8.77 -12.52 -2.20
C MET A 41 -9.77 -12.61 -1.03
N ALA A 42 -9.78 -11.62 -0.13
CA ALA A 42 -10.74 -11.57 0.99
C ALA A 42 -12.18 -11.26 0.54
N SER A 43 -12.35 -10.58 -0.61
CA SER A 43 -13.66 -10.23 -1.15
C SER A 43 -14.25 -11.29 -2.10
N GLY A 44 -13.53 -12.38 -2.38
CA GLY A 44 -13.96 -13.46 -3.27
C GLY A 44 -14.99 -14.42 -2.68
N ASP A 45 -15.20 -14.40 -1.36
CA ASP A 45 -16.11 -15.31 -0.63
C ASP A 45 -17.12 -14.57 0.28
N ILE A 46 -17.51 -13.34 -0.08
CA ILE A 46 -18.62 -12.65 0.60
C ILE A 46 -19.73 -12.32 -0.41
N TYR A 47 -20.30 -13.37 -0.98
CA TYR A 47 -21.71 -13.40 -1.37
C TYR A 47 -22.32 -14.70 -0.82
N PRO A 48 -22.97 -14.69 0.35
CA PRO A 48 -24.02 -15.65 0.62
C PRO A 48 -25.24 -15.19 -0.19
N SER A 49 -25.39 -15.72 -1.40
CA SER A 49 -26.67 -15.62 -2.11
C SER A 49 -27.59 -16.70 -1.51
N GLU A 50 -28.46 -16.28 -0.58
CA GLU A 50 -29.70 -17.03 -0.28
C GLU A 50 -30.64 -17.04 -1.48
#